data_AF-A0A453IUC5-F1
#
_entry.id   AF-A0A453IUC5-F1
#
_cell.length_a   1.000
_cell.length_b   1.000
_cell.length_c   1.000
_cell.angle_alpha   90.00
_cell.angle_beta   90.00
_cell.angle_gamma   90.00
#
_symmetry.space_group_name_H-M   'P 1'
#
loop_
_entity.id
_entity.type
_entity.pdbx_description
1 polymer ?
#
loop_
_entity_poly.entity_id
_entity_poly.type
_entity_poly.pdbx_seq_one_letter_code
_entity_poly.pdbx_strand_id
1 'polypeptide(L)' 'MQVCYYGQHYHCFAFEDEHWVMYDDQTVKVIGSWADVVIMCEKGHLQPQVLFFEAAN' A
#
# COMPACT_ATOMS: atom_id res chain seq x y z
N MET A 1 5.42 -0.89 -5.70
CA MET A 1 5.21 0.03 -4.54
C MET A 1 4.06 0.97 -4.88
N GLN A 2 3.00 1.01 -4.08
CA GLN A 2 1.87 1.92 -4.26
C GLN A 2 1.90 2.97 -3.14
N VAL A 3 1.79 4.24 -3.48
CA VAL A 3 1.74 5.35 -2.52
C VAL A 3 0.33 5.95 -2.53
N CYS A 4 -0.34 5.86 -1.39
CA CYS A 4 -1.67 6.41 -1.15
C CYS A 4 -1.55 7.60 -0.20
N TYR A 5 -2.19 8.72 -0.56
CA TYR A 5 -2.18 9.92 0.28
C TYR A 5 -3.47 10.02 1.08
N TYR A 6 -3.36 10.22 2.40
CA TYR A 6 -4.52 10.45 3.26
C TYR A 6 -4.29 11.67 4.16
N GLY A 7 -4.94 12.79 3.82
CA GLY A 7 -5.05 14.00 4.66
C GLY A 7 -3.73 14.73 4.96
N GLN A 8 -2.94 14.22 5.92
CA GLN A 8 -1.67 14.77 6.41
C GLN A 8 -0.54 13.72 6.55
N HIS A 9 -0.79 12.44 6.24
CA HIS A 9 0.19 11.34 6.41
C HIS A 9 0.20 10.41 5.19
N TYR A 10 1.37 9.86 4.85
CA TYR A 10 1.56 9.00 3.67
C TYR A 10 1.38 7.54 4.07
N HIS A 11 0.42 6.84 3.45
CA HIS A 11 0.34 5.38 3.56
C HIS A 11 1.01 4.76 2.32
N CYS A 12 2.06 3.98 2.54
CA CYS A 12 2.79 3.30 1.47
C CYS A 12 2.56 1.79 1.52
N PHE A 13 2.16 1.18 0.41
CA PHE A 13 2.10 -0.27 0.26
C PHE A 13 3.32 -0.74 -0.56
N ALA A 14 4.13 -1.62 0.01
CA ALA A 14 5.23 -2.29 -0.66
C ALA A 14 4.95 -3.79 -0.76
N PHE A 15 5.52 -4.43 -1.78
CA PHE A 15 5.50 -5.89 -1.91
C PHE A 15 6.89 -6.40 -1.56
N GLU A 16 7.00 -7.16 -0.47
CA GLU A 16 8.25 -7.64 0.12
C GLU A 16 8.04 -9.09 0.57
N ASP A 17 9.03 -9.97 0.37
CA ASP A 17 8.99 -11.37 0.81
C ASP A 17 7.67 -12.09 0.44
N GLU A 18 7.21 -11.94 -0.81
CA GLU A 18 5.96 -12.50 -1.35
C GLU A 18 4.64 -12.00 -0.73
N HIS A 19 4.70 -10.94 0.10
CA HIS A 19 3.53 -10.38 0.76
C HIS A 19 3.48 -8.85 0.63
N TRP A 20 2.27 -8.30 0.67
CA TRP A 20 2.06 -6.86 0.74
C TRP A 20 2.20 -6.36 2.17
N VAL A 21 2.89 -5.25 2.33
CA VAL A 21 3.17 -4.58 3.60
C VAL A 21 2.75 -3.12 3.48
N MET A 22 2.08 -2.60 4.50
CA MET A 22 1.74 -1.19 4.63
C MET A 22 2.66 -0.51 5.65
N TYR A 23 3.21 0.63 5.27
CA TYR A 23 3.91 1.56 6.13
C TYR A 23 2.97 2.73 6.42
N ASP A 24 2.65 2.91 7.69
CA ASP A 24 1.85 4.01 8.23
C ASP A 24 2.68 4.71 9.31
N ASP A 25 3.47 5.70 8.87
CA ASP A 25 4.40 6.58 9.62
C ASP A 25 5.31 5.94 10.68
N GLN A 26 4.74 5.29 11.69
CA GLN A 26 5.43 4.64 12.80
C GLN A 26 5.18 3.13 12.88
N THR A 27 4.29 2.58 12.06
CA THR A 27 3.92 1.16 12.10
C THR A 27 4.08 0.49 10.73
N VAL A 28 4.61 -0.73 10.77
CA VAL A 28 4.70 -1.63 9.62
C VAL A 28 3.66 -2.73 9.82
N LYS A 29 2.78 -2.92 8.84
CA LYS A 29 1.67 -3.87 8.93
C LYS A 29 1.68 -4.80 7.73
N VAL A 30 1.79 -6.11 7.97
CA VAL A 30 1.64 -7.12 6.92
C VAL A 30 0.17 -7.18 6.51
N ILE A 31 -0.09 -6.93 5.23
CA ILE A 31 -1.42 -6.94 4.60
C ILE A 31 -1.70 -8.31 3.98
N GLY A 32 -0.68 -8.95 3.40
CA GLY A 32 -0.80 -10.28 2.80
C GLY A 32 -0.95 -10.21 1.29
N SER A 33 -2.14 -10.48 0.76
CA SER A 33 -2.35 -10.54 -0.69
C SER A 33 -2.68 -9.18 -1.31
N TRP A 34 -2.60 -9.08 -2.65
CA TRP A 34 -3.05 -7.89 -3.36
C TRP A 34 -4.55 -7.61 -3.15
N ALA A 35 -5.37 -8.65 -3.01
CA ALA A 35 -6.80 -8.50 -2.76
C ALA A 35 -7.06 -7.78 -1.43
N ASP A 36 -6.24 -8.05 -0.41
CA ASP A 36 -6.33 -7.40 0.90
C ASP A 36 -5.95 -5.91 0.81
N VAL A 37 -4.96 -5.56 -0.03
CA VAL A 37 -4.60 -4.16 -0.32
C VAL A 37 -5.77 -3.41 -0.96
N VAL A 38 -6.46 -4.03 -1.92
CA VAL A 38 -7.62 -3.41 -2.59
C VAL A 38 -8.76 -3.17 -1.60
N ILE A 39 -9.13 -4.18 -0.79
CA ILE A 39 -10.18 -4.06 0.24
C ILE A 39 -9.82 -2.94 1.24
N MET A 40 -8.55 -2.81 1.59
CA MET A 40 -8.09 -1.79 2.52
C MET A 40 -8.15 -0.38 1.90
N CYS A 41 -7.77 -0.23 0.64
CA CYS A 41 -7.92 1.02 -0.11
C CYS A 41 -9.38 1.46 -0.19
N GLU A 42 -10.29 0.54 -0.51
CA GLU A 42 -11.74 0.80 -0.61
C GLU A 42 -12.34 1.23 0.73
N LYS A 43 -12.04 0.50 1.82
CA LYS A 43 -12.55 0.81 3.16
C LYS A 43 -11.96 2.09 3.75
N GLY A 44 -10.68 2.35 3.47
CA GLY A 44 -9.96 3.51 3.99
C GLY A 44 -10.28 4.82 3.25
N HIS A 45 -11.09 4.77 2.18
CA HIS A 45 -11.26 5.91 1.27
C HIS A 45 -9.91 6.51 0.84
N LEU A 46 -8.90 5.66 0.72
CA LEU A 46 -7.55 6.07 0.36
C LEU A 46 -7.59 6.54 -1.09
N GLN A 47 -7.05 7.73 -1.36
CA GLN A 47 -6.87 8.19 -2.73
C GLN A 47 -5.48 7.74 -3.20
N PRO A 48 -5.37 6.65 -4.00
CA PRO A 48 -4.10 6.26 -4.59
C PRO A 48 -3.63 7.38 -5.53
N GLN A 49 -2.52 8.03 -5.18
CA GLN A 49 -1.98 9.14 -5.97
C GLN A 49 -0.89 8.69 -6.94
N VAL A 50 -0.09 7.68 -6.57
CA VAL A 50 1.00 7.18 -7.40
C VAL A 50 1.15 5.66 -7.27
N LEU A 51 1.26 4.97 -8.40
CA LEU A 51 1.46 3.53 -8.48
C LEU A 51 2.78 3.25 -9.22
N PHE A 52 3.76 2.70 -8.52
CA PHE A 52 5.01 2.24 -9.10
C PHE A 52 4.97 0.74 -9.33
N PHE A 53 5.18 0.35 -10.58
CA PHE A 53 5.40 -1.04 -10.97
C PHE A 53 6.88 -1.26 -11.25
N GLU A 54 7.39 -2.42 -10.84
CA GLU A 54 8.65 -2.94 -11.36
C GLU A 54 8.39 -3.54 -12.74
N ALA A 55 9.23 -3.23 -13.72
CA ALA A 55 9.17 -3.87 -15.02
C ALA A 55 9.68 -5.31 -14.86
N ALA A 56 8.82 -6.30 -15.13
CA ALA A 56 9.26 -7.68 -15.25
C ALA A 56 10.26 -7.76 -16.41
N ASN A 57 11.50 -8.14 -16.11
CA ASN A 57 12.56 -8.37 -17.09
C ASN A 57 12.55 -9.82 -17.58
#